data_AF-A0A7R9XAR4-F1
#
_entry.id   AF-A0A7R9XAR4-F1
#
_cell.length_a   1.000
_cell.length_b   1.000
_cell.length_c   1.000
_cell.angle_alpha   90.00
_cell.angle_beta   90.00
_cell.angle_gamma   90.00
#
_symmetry.space_group_name_H-M   'P 1'
#
loop_
_entity.id
_entity.type
_entity.pdbx_description
1 polymer ?
#
loop_
_entity_poly.entity_id
_entity_poly.type
_entity_poly.pdbx_seq_one_letter_code
_entity_poly.pdbx_strand_id
1 'polypeptide(L)'
;KLLRAYHIEDHEEGRTEFQIIALETTQGLIHILNTYIHPEERLPLQWTTRRTILAKEHILIGDFNARHARWGNTRNNQRGIHTLELRINTNLVLHASNSPIRHA
;
A
#
# COMPACT_ATOMS: atom_id res chain seq x y z
N LYS A 1 -2.80 -20.79 -6.36
CA LYS A 1 -1.74 -21.03 -7.38
C LYS A 1 -1.76 -19.84 -8.34
N LEU A 2 -0.61 -19.21 -8.59
CA LEU A 2 -0.52 -18.15 -9.60
C LEU A 2 -0.68 -18.77 -10.99
N LEU A 3 -1.57 -18.20 -11.79
CA LEU A 3 -1.77 -18.59 -13.18
C LEU A 3 -1.01 -17.65 -14.11
N ARG A 4 -1.21 -16.33 -13.94
CA ARG A 4 -0.58 -15.28 -14.77
C ARG A 4 -0.41 -13.99 -13.98
N ALA A 5 0.56 -13.17 -14.39
CA ALA A 5 0.78 -11.83 -13.89
C ALA A 5 0.77 -10.85 -15.06
N TYR A 6 0.09 -9.72 -14.88
CA TYR A 6 -0.04 -8.67 -15.89
C TYR A 6 0.36 -7.35 -15.24
N HIS A 7 1.31 -6.65 -15.86
CA HIS A 7 1.46 -5.23 -15.61
C HIS A 7 0.33 -4.52 -16.35
N ILE A 8 -0.45 -3.72 -15.62
CA ILE A 8 -1.61 -3.02 -16.17
C ILE A 8 -1.20 -1.61 -16.57
N GLU A 9 -0.59 -0.87 -15.65
CA GLU A 9 -0.37 0.56 -15.82
C GLU A 9 0.71 1.07 -14.87
N ASP A 10 1.42 2.10 -15.32
CA ASP A 10 2.28 2.94 -14.50
C ASP A 10 1.71 4.36 -14.45
N HIS A 11 1.78 4.99 -13.28
CA HIS A 11 1.48 6.41 -13.12
C HIS A 11 2.59 7.09 -12.37
N GLU A 12 2.91 8.31 -12.81
CA GLU A 12 3.80 9.21 -12.11
C GLU A 12 3.08 10.52 -11.84
N GLU A 13 3.09 10.97 -10.58
CA GLU A 13 2.57 12.27 -10.19
C GLU A 13 3.59 12.95 -9.26
N GLY A 14 4.29 13.95 -9.79
CA GLY A 14 5.42 14.58 -9.10
C GLY A 14 6.57 13.58 -8.91
N ARG A 15 6.97 13.34 -7.66
CA ARG A 15 7.96 12.29 -7.30
C ARG A 15 7.30 11.08 -6.62
N THR A 16 6.05 10.81 -6.97
CA THR A 16 5.32 9.60 -6.57
C THR A 16 5.12 8.71 -7.78
N GLU A 17 5.41 7.43 -7.60
CA GLU A 17 5.27 6.40 -8.61
C GLU A 17 4.22 5.37 -8.17
N PHE A 18 3.46 4.86 -9.13
CA PHE A 18 2.48 3.81 -8.94
C PHE A 18 2.57 2.80 -10.06
N GLN A 19 2.43 1.54 -9.70
CA GLN A 19 2.27 0.46 -10.66
C GLN A 19 1.10 -0.41 -10.23
N ILE A 20 0.24 -0.73 -11.18
CA ILE A 20 -0.87 -1.67 -10.97
C ILE A 20 -0.49 -2.98 -11.64
N ILE A 21 -0.45 -4.05 -10.83
CA ILE A 21 -0.17 -5.41 -11.27
C ILE A 21 -1.40 -6.26 -10.98
N ALA A 22 -1.92 -6.96 -11.99
CA ALA A 22 -2.96 -7.96 -11.79
C ALA A 22 -2.34 -9.35 -11.73
N LEU A 23 -2.70 -10.12 -10.71
CA LEU A 23 -2.37 -11.52 -10.56
C LEU A 23 -3.63 -12.35 -10.73
N GLU A 24 -3.66 -13.14 -11.79
CA GLU A 24 -4.70 -14.13 -11.99
C GLU A 24 -4.32 -15.40 -11.21
N THR A 25 -5.17 -15.80 -10.28
CA THR A 25 -4.97 -16.99 -9.45
C THR A 25 -6.12 -17.95 -9.64
N THR A 26 -5.93 -19.19 -9.16
CA THR A 26 -7.01 -20.17 -9.07
C THR A 26 -8.18 -19.73 -8.18
N GLN A 27 -7.99 -18.70 -7.34
CA GLN A 27 -8.98 -18.17 -6.42
C GLN A 27 -9.69 -16.92 -6.96
N GLY A 28 -9.21 -16.35 -8.08
CA GLY A 28 -9.68 -15.08 -8.61
C GLY A 28 -8.55 -14.12 -8.94
N LEU A 29 -8.94 -12.87 -9.23
CA LEU A 29 -8.03 -11.79 -9.62
C LEU A 29 -7.63 -10.96 -8.41
N ILE A 30 -6.34 -10.92 -8.12
CA ILE A 30 -5.75 -10.07 -7.08
C ILE A 30 -5.09 -8.88 -7.78
N HIS A 31 -5.27 -7.69 -7.26
CA HIS A 31 -4.57 -6.51 -7.74
C HIS A 31 -3.53 -6.08 -6.73
N ILE A 32 -2.29 -5.87 -7.16
CA ILE A 32 -1.23 -5.29 -6.36
C ILE A 32 -1.06 -3.85 -6.83
N LEU A 33 -1.18 -2.91 -5.90
CA LEU A 33 -0.75 -1.54 -6.09
C LEU A 33 0.63 -1.41 -5.46
N ASN A 34 1.66 -1.28 -6.30
CA ASN A 34 3.02 -0.98 -5.87
C ASN A 34 3.22 0.54 -5.91
N THR A 35 3.78 1.12 -4.87
CA THR A 35 3.99 2.58 -4.81
C THR A 35 5.34 2.96 -4.21
N TYR A 36 5.91 4.03 -4.73
CA TYR A 36 7.04 4.73 -4.13
C TYR A 36 6.68 6.19 -3.93
N ILE A 37 6.90 6.72 -2.73
CA ILE A 37 6.67 8.14 -2.40
C ILE A 37 7.99 8.73 -1.94
N HIS A 38 8.51 9.71 -2.68
CA HIS A 38 9.76 10.39 -2.33
C HIS A 38 9.71 11.03 -0.93
N PRO A 39 10.84 11.08 -0.17
CA PRO A 39 10.88 11.62 1.20
C PRO A 39 10.44 13.08 1.36
N GLU A 40 10.42 13.86 0.29
CA GLU A 40 10.00 15.27 0.27
C GLU A 40 8.57 15.46 -0.24
N GLU A 41 7.99 14.42 -0.84
CA GLU A 41 6.65 14.48 -1.43
C GLU A 41 5.59 14.38 -0.33
N ARG A 42 4.47 15.07 -0.51
CA ARG A 42 3.36 14.95 0.45
C ARG A 42 2.66 13.63 0.21
N LEU A 43 2.19 12.98 1.29
CA LEU A 43 1.30 11.84 1.12
C LEU A 43 0.05 12.31 0.38
N PRO A 44 -0.27 11.74 -0.78
CA PRO A 44 -1.47 12.09 -1.51
C PRO A 44 -2.71 11.54 -0.77
N LEU A 45 -3.25 12.33 0.16
CA LEU A 45 -4.47 12.01 0.92
C LEU A 45 -5.69 11.71 0.02
N GLN A 46 -5.63 12.14 -1.24
CA GLN A 46 -6.59 11.87 -2.31
C GLN A 46 -6.68 10.38 -2.70
N TRP A 47 -5.80 9.52 -2.19
CA TRP A 47 -5.94 8.06 -2.35
C TRP A 47 -7.22 7.52 -1.70
N THR A 48 -7.73 8.19 -0.66
CA THR A 48 -9.00 7.85 -0.01
C THR A 48 -10.21 8.05 -0.94
N THR A 49 -10.12 8.98 -1.90
CA THR A 49 -11.17 9.26 -2.90
C THR A 49 -11.08 8.36 -4.12
N ARG A 50 -9.90 7.78 -4.42
CA ARG A 50 -9.76 6.71 -5.43
C ARG A 50 -10.21 5.35 -4.89
N ARG A 51 -11.38 5.30 -4.23
CA ARG A 51 -12.02 4.06 -3.74
C ARG A 51 -12.05 2.98 -4.81
N THR A 52 -12.14 3.34 -6.08
CA THR A 52 -12.11 2.44 -7.24
C THR A 52 -10.83 1.60 -7.34
N ILE A 53 -9.68 2.13 -6.90
CA ILE A 53 -8.39 1.42 -6.90
C ILE A 53 -8.27 0.47 -5.70
N LEU A 54 -9.11 0.60 -4.67
CA LEU A 54 -9.05 -0.19 -3.43
C LEU A 54 -10.31 -1.03 -3.19
N ALA A 55 -11.29 -1.01 -4.10
CA ALA A 55 -12.61 -1.64 -3.91
C ALA A 55 -12.66 -3.14 -4.23
N LYS A 56 -11.61 -3.74 -4.79
CA LYS A 56 -11.47 -5.20 -5.00
C LYS A 56 -10.39 -5.79 -4.09
N GLU A 57 -10.06 -7.07 -4.19
CA GLU A 57 -9.00 -7.70 -3.39
C GLU A 57 -7.63 -7.08 -3.75
N HIS A 58 -7.30 -5.95 -3.12
CA HIS A 58 -6.09 -5.18 -3.37
C HIS A 58 -5.05 -5.39 -2.28
N ILE A 59 -3.81 -5.58 -2.71
CA ILE A 59 -2.63 -5.52 -1.85
C ILE A 59 -1.92 -4.20 -2.17
N LEU A 60 -1.80 -3.33 -1.17
CA LEU A 60 -0.96 -2.13 -1.26
C LEU A 60 0.42 -2.46 -0.72
N ILE A 61 1.44 -2.38 -1.57
CA ILE A 61 2.84 -2.50 -1.20
C ILE A 61 3.58 -1.24 -1.61
N GLY A 62 4.60 -0.84 -0.86
CA GLY A 62 5.38 0.32 -1.27
C GLY A 62 6.30 0.87 -0.21
N ASP A 63 7.17 1.77 -0.65
CA ASP A 63 7.99 2.60 0.21
C ASP A 63 7.36 3.99 0.34
N PHE A 64 6.82 4.24 1.52
CA PHE A 64 6.15 5.49 1.86
C PHE A 64 7.13 6.52 2.43
N ASN A 65 8.41 6.19 2.63
CA ASN A 65 9.36 7.00 3.38
C ASN A 65 8.81 7.48 4.74
N ALA A 66 8.04 6.59 5.37
CA ALA A 66 7.26 6.85 6.57
C ALA A 66 7.81 6.05 7.75
N ARG A 67 7.94 6.70 8.91
CA ARG A 67 8.47 6.09 10.13
C ARG A 67 7.37 5.95 11.15
N HIS A 68 7.09 4.72 11.57
CA HIS A 68 6.14 4.45 12.64
C HIS A 68 6.46 3.15 13.37
N ALA A 69 6.22 3.13 14.68
CA ALA A 69 6.40 1.95 15.53
C ALA A 69 5.56 0.74 15.10
N ARG A 70 4.42 0.97 14.42
CA ARG A 70 3.55 -0.09 13.89
C ARG A 70 4.23 -0.97 12.83
N TRP A 71 5.25 -0.48 12.15
CA TRP A 71 6.04 -1.22 11.16
C TRP A 71 7.55 -1.15 11.43
N GLY A 72 7.92 -1.03 12.70
CA GLY A 72 9.25 -1.43 13.17
C GLY A 72 10.22 -0.28 13.36
N ASN A 73 9.76 0.96 13.27
CA ASN A 73 10.61 2.11 13.53
C ASN A 73 10.58 2.54 15.01
N THR A 74 11.73 2.88 15.58
CA THR A 74 11.82 3.37 16.98
C THR A 74 11.26 4.78 17.16
N ARG A 75 11.06 5.52 16.07
CA ARG A 75 10.49 6.88 16.07
C ARG A 75 9.31 6.95 15.12
N ASN A 76 8.36 7.81 15.46
CA ASN A 76 7.27 8.18 14.57
C ASN A 76 7.61 9.51 13.88
N ASN A 77 7.29 9.65 12.61
CA ASN A 77 7.25 10.95 11.93
C ASN A 77 5.82 11.27 11.48
N GLN A 78 5.57 12.54 11.12
CA GLN A 78 4.24 12.97 10.67
C GLN A 78 3.72 12.13 9.50
N ARG A 79 4.62 11.72 8.60
CA ARG A 79 4.28 10.86 7.47
C ARG A 79 3.76 9.48 7.94
N GLY A 80 4.42 8.85 8.91
CA GLY A 80 3.97 7.59 9.47
C GLY A 80 2.64 7.68 10.20
N ILE A 81 2.36 8.81 10.86
CA ILE A 81 1.05 9.07 11.46
C ILE A 81 -0.03 9.12 10.38
N HIS A 82 0.18 9.91 9.32
CA HIS A 82 -0.77 10.02 8.20
C HIS A 82 -0.99 8.70 7.45
N THR A 83 0.06 7.90 7.24
CA THR A 83 -0.08 6.56 6.62
C THR A 83 -0.92 5.62 7.50
N LEU A 84 -0.81 5.73 8.83
CA LEU A 84 -1.65 4.96 9.75
C LEU A 84 -3.12 5.43 9.72
N GLU A 85 -3.35 6.74 9.61
CA GLU A 85 -4.70 7.31 9.43
C GLU A 85 -5.34 6.87 8.11
N LEU A 86 -4.56 6.83 7.02
CA LEU A 86 -5.01 6.27 5.74
C LEU A 86 -5.53 4.84 5.95
N ARG A 87 -4.78 4.00 6.66
CA ARG A 87 -5.20 2.63 6.99
C ARG A 87 -6.53 2.59 7.74
N ILE A 88 -6.73 3.47 8.73
CA ILE A 88 -7.97 3.55 9.51
C ILE A 88 -9.15 3.93 8.60
N ASN A 89 -8.92 4.83 7.65
CA ASN A 89 -9.97 5.37 6.78
C ASN A 89 -10.29 4.52 5.53
N THR A 90 -9.48 3.48 5.23
CA THR A 90 -9.58 2.69 3.99
C THR A 90 -9.86 1.20 4.19
N ASN A 91 -10.23 0.78 5.41
CA ASN A 91 -10.39 -0.63 5.78
C ASN A 91 -9.17 -1.52 5.45
N LEU A 92 -7.99 -0.92 5.24
CA LEU A 92 -6.78 -1.68 4.96
C LEU A 92 -6.33 -2.45 6.21
N VAL A 93 -5.84 -3.66 5.97
CA VAL A 93 -5.21 -4.49 7.00
C VAL A 93 -3.70 -4.32 6.87
N LEU A 94 -3.05 -3.87 7.95
CA LEU A 94 -1.60 -3.73 7.98
C LEU A 94 -0.97 -5.10 8.25
N HIS A 95 -0.16 -5.58 7.31
CA HIS A 95 0.60 -6.83 7.42
C HIS A 95 2.09 -6.62 7.76
N ALA A 96 2.51 -5.40 8.15
CA ALA A 96 3.88 -5.13 8.55
C ALA A 96 4.21 -5.87 9.86
N SER A 97 4.94 -6.97 9.76
CA SER A 97 5.34 -7.78 10.90
C SER A 97 6.61 -7.21 11.54
N ASN A 98 6.53 -6.76 12.79
CA ASN A 98 7.73 -6.54 13.61
C ASN A 98 8.10 -7.77 14.48
N SER A 99 7.38 -8.89 14.32
CA SER A 99 7.69 -10.25 14.79
C SER A 99 6.65 -11.24 14.21
N PRO A 100 6.90 -12.57 14.17
CA PRO A 100 6.13 -13.50 13.35
C PRO A 100 4.67 -13.55 13.80
N ILE A 101 3.79 -13.70 12.81
CA ILE A 101 2.35 -13.89 12.94
C ILE A 101 2.05 -14.86 14.11
N ARG A 102 1.43 -14.37 15.18
CA ARG A 102 0.68 -15.23 16.11
C ARG A 102 -0.80 -15.04 15.81
N HIS A 103 -1.35 -16.00 15.09
CA HIS A 103 -2.79 -16.26 15.13
C HIS A 103 -3.13 -16.71 16.55
N ALA A 104 -4.10 -16.04 17.17
CA ALA A 104 -4.86 -16.56 18.30
C ALA A 104 -6.21 -17.04 17.77
#